data_AF-A0A5E4J967-F1
#
_entry.id   AF-A0A5E4J967-F1
#
_cell.length_a   1.000
_cell.length_b   1.000
_cell.length_c   1.000
_cell.angle_alpha   90.00
_cell.angle_beta   90.00
_cell.angle_gamma   90.00
#
_symmetry.space_group_name_H-M   'P 1'
#
loop_
_entity.id
_entity.type
_entity.pdbx_description
1 polymer ?
#
loop_
_entity_poly.entity_id
_entity_poly.type
_entity_poly.pdbx_seq_one_letter_code
_entity_poly.pdbx_strand_id
1 'polypeptide(L)'
;MALSKKEVGLLAFVAGLFVAFFLALVQPGVSQTTQIMALGLLGVSIGLLNIEVREMELYMVASVAFVFCASTFAQTLDQLPAISGLLERLLANLLYIVVPGVVLVSLRIVYEASKHRESLPSPLRTWRAARPSRKAARKRRKR
;
A
#
# COMPACT_ATOMS: atom_id res chain seq x y z
N MET A 1 23.69 -19.39 9.41
CA MET A 1 22.27 -19.52 9.79
C MET A 1 21.47 -18.79 8.72
N ALA A 2 20.60 -19.47 7.98
CA ALA A 2 19.80 -18.82 6.94
C ALA A 2 18.65 -18.05 7.60
N LEU A 3 18.45 -16.79 7.22
CA LEU A 3 17.35 -15.96 7.71
C LEU A 3 16.02 -16.41 7.09
N SER A 4 14.96 -16.40 7.89
CA SER A 4 13.59 -16.61 7.44
C SER A 4 13.10 -15.42 6.59
N LYS A 5 12.17 -15.65 5.66
CA LYS A 5 11.60 -14.60 4.80
C LYS A 5 11.02 -13.42 5.61
N LYS A 6 10.37 -13.71 6.74
CA LYS A 6 9.86 -12.71 7.69
C LYS A 6 10.98 -11.85 8.28
N GLU A 7 12.07 -12.50 8.68
CA GLU A 7 13.24 -11.82 9.25
C GLU A 7 13.93 -10.95 8.21
N VAL A 8 14.01 -11.40 6.95
CA VAL A 8 14.54 -10.61 5.83
C VAL A 8 13.68 -9.39 5.56
N GLY A 9 12.34 -9.53 5.57
CA GLY A 9 11.42 -8.40 5.39
C GLY A 9 11.53 -7.35 6.50
N LEU A 10 11.55 -7.80 7.75
CA LEU A 10 11.77 -6.94 8.91
C LEU A 10 13.12 -6.20 8.83
N LEU A 11 14.19 -6.93 8.53
CA LEU A 11 15.55 -6.39 8.47
C LEU A 11 15.69 -5.40 7.30
N ALA A 12 15.04 -5.65 6.16
CA ALA A 12 14.97 -4.72 5.05
C ALA A 12 14.23 -3.42 5.42
N PHE A 13 13.12 -3.51 6.16
CA PHE A 13 12.40 -2.33 6.65
C PHE A 13 13.24 -1.50 7.63
N VAL A 14 13.88 -2.15 8.60
CA VAL A 14 14.76 -1.47 9.58
C VAL A 14 15.97 -0.85 8.87
N ALA A 15 16.58 -1.55 7.92
CA ALA A 15 17.66 -0.99 7.11
C ALA A 15 17.20 0.25 6.32
N GLY A 16 16.01 0.21 5.73
CA GLY A 16 15.43 1.37 5.05
C GLY A 16 15.21 2.55 5.99
N LEU A 17 14.75 2.31 7.21
CA LEU A 17 14.61 3.34 8.24
C LEU A 17 15.96 4.01 8.58
N PHE A 18 17.02 3.21 8.73
CA PHE A 18 18.37 3.74 8.93
C PHE A 18 18.87 4.57 7.75
N VAL A 19 18.62 4.11 6.51
CA VAL A 19 19.00 4.86 5.29
C VAL A 19 18.24 6.19 5.21
N ALA A 20 16.94 6.20 5.47
CA ALA A 20 16.14 7.43 5.50
C ALA A 20 16.66 8.43 6.52
N PHE A 21 17.02 7.96 7.71
CA PHE A 21 17.59 8.78 8.77
C PHE A 21 18.96 9.35 8.39
N PHE A 22 19.86 8.51 7.87
CA PHE A 22 21.18 8.94 7.46
C PHE A 22 21.13 9.97 6.32
N LEU A 23 20.26 9.78 5.32
CA LEU A 23 20.07 10.73 4.24
C LEU A 23 19.44 12.05 4.69
N ALA A 24 18.66 12.06 5.77
CA ALA A 24 18.16 13.30 6.36
C ALA A 24 19.30 14.12 7.00
N LEU A 25 20.32 13.46 7.54
CA LEU A 25 21.49 14.10 8.17
C LEU A 25 22.54 14.59 7.16
N VAL A 26 22.84 13.81 6.11
CA VAL A 26 23.99 14.04 5.20
C VAL A 26 23.61 14.84 3.95
N GLN A 27 22.48 15.56 3.98
CA GLN A 27 21.81 16.04 2.77
C GLN A 27 22.57 16.99 1.80
N PRO A 28 23.65 17.75 2.12
CA PRO A 28 24.16 18.72 1.14
C PRO A 28 24.80 18.13 -0.15
N GLY A 29 24.89 16.79 -0.31
CA GLY A 29 25.62 16.17 -1.43
C GLY A 29 24.79 15.43 -2.50
N VAL A 30 23.50 15.17 -2.30
CA VAL A 30 22.70 14.29 -3.20
C VAL A 30 21.52 15.05 -3.79
N SER A 31 21.28 14.89 -5.10
CA SER A 31 20.13 15.52 -5.75
C SER A 31 18.82 14.94 -5.21
N GLN A 32 17.80 15.79 -5.04
CA GLN A 32 16.48 15.37 -4.55
C GLN A 32 15.87 14.27 -5.43
N THR A 33 16.02 14.37 -6.75
CA THR A 33 15.53 13.36 -7.70
C THR A 33 16.18 12.00 -7.46
N THR A 34 17.52 11.97 -7.29
CA THR A 34 18.24 10.73 -7.00
C THR A 34 17.78 10.12 -5.67
N GLN A 35 17.57 10.95 -4.65
CA GLN A 35 17.10 10.53 -3.34
C GLN A 35 15.70 9.91 -3.41
N ILE A 36 14.76 10.55 -4.11
CA ILE A 36 13.39 10.03 -4.32
C ILE A 36 13.43 8.69 -5.05
N MET A 37 14.22 8.58 -6.13
CA MET A 37 14.31 7.32 -6.89
C MET A 37 14.93 6.19 -6.07
N ALA A 38 16.01 6.47 -5.33
CA ALA A 38 16.68 5.46 -4.50
C ALA A 38 15.79 4.97 -3.35
N LEU A 39 15.19 5.90 -2.60
CA LEU A 39 14.29 5.59 -1.50
C LEU A 39 13.00 4.93 -1.99
N GLY A 40 12.48 5.37 -3.13
CA GLY A 40 11.30 4.79 -3.74
C GLY A 40 11.52 3.34 -4.19
N LEU A 41 12.66 3.05 -4.82
CA LEU A 41 13.02 1.69 -5.23
C LEU A 41 13.22 0.76 -4.01
N LEU A 42 13.83 1.28 -2.95
CA LEU A 42 13.96 0.59 -1.68
C LEU A 42 12.59 0.30 -1.06
N GLY A 43 11.69 1.31 -1.06
CA GLY A 43 10.32 1.21 -0.60
C GLY A 43 9.50 0.14 -1.31
N VAL A 44 9.61 0.09 -2.65
CA VAL A 44 9.02 -0.97 -3.47
C VAL A 44 9.55 -2.34 -3.06
N SER A 45 10.88 -2.46 -2.90
CA SER A 45 11.53 -3.73 -2.54
C SER A 45 11.08 -4.23 -1.17
N ILE A 46 11.02 -3.33 -0.18
CA ILE A 46 10.52 -3.62 1.17
C ILE A 46 9.05 -4.02 1.11
N GLY A 47 8.23 -3.26 0.38
CA GLY A 47 6.82 -3.55 0.17
C GLY A 47 6.61 -4.97 -0.35
N LEU A 48 7.32 -5.37 -1.40
CA LEU A 48 7.27 -6.71 -1.99
C LEU A 48 7.74 -7.82 -1.04
N LEU A 49 8.79 -7.57 -0.24
CA LEU A 49 9.30 -8.52 0.74
C LEU A 49 8.33 -8.73 1.90
N ASN A 50 7.63 -7.68 2.33
CA ASN A 50 6.66 -7.71 3.42
C ASN A 50 5.27 -8.21 3.02
N ILE A 51 5.03 -8.62 1.77
CA ILE A 51 3.71 -9.12 1.37
C ILE A 51 3.51 -10.58 1.82
N GLU A 52 3.16 -10.77 3.08
CA GLU A 52 2.57 -12.02 3.57
C GLU A 52 1.06 -11.89 3.73
N VAL A 53 0.31 -12.82 3.12
CA VAL A 53 -1.15 -12.78 2.99
C VAL A 53 -1.87 -12.69 4.35
N ARG A 54 -1.30 -13.28 5.40
CA ARG A 54 -1.89 -13.28 6.74
C ARG A 54 -1.75 -11.95 7.49
N GLU A 55 -0.87 -11.06 7.07
CA GLU A 55 -0.53 -9.83 7.81
C GLU A 55 -0.83 -8.56 7.00
N MET A 56 -1.38 -8.70 5.78
CA MET A 56 -1.66 -7.57 4.88
C MET A 56 -2.65 -6.56 5.46
N GLU A 57 -3.70 -6.98 6.17
CA GLU A 57 -4.69 -6.06 6.74
C GLU A 57 -4.06 -5.13 7.79
N LEU A 58 -3.33 -5.70 8.75
CA LEU A 58 -2.68 -4.92 9.81
C LEU A 58 -1.60 -4.00 9.23
N TYR A 59 -0.80 -4.50 8.28
CA TYR A 59 0.18 -3.70 7.56
C TYR A 59 -0.47 -2.49 6.86
N MET A 60 -1.58 -2.69 6.16
CA MET A 60 -2.28 -1.63 5.44
C MET A 60 -2.85 -0.58 6.39
N VAL A 61 -3.50 -1.00 7.49
CA VAL A 61 -4.05 -0.08 8.49
C VAL A 61 -2.93 0.75 9.13
N ALA A 62 -1.85 0.10 9.57
CA ALA A 62 -0.71 0.79 10.17
C ALA A 62 -0.04 1.76 9.18
N SER A 63 0.12 1.35 7.93
CA SER A 63 0.79 2.17 6.92
C SER A 63 -0.04 3.37 6.48
N VAL A 64 -1.37 3.21 6.33
CA VAL A 64 -2.26 4.35 6.03
C VAL A 64 -2.29 5.33 7.20
N ALA A 65 -2.38 4.83 8.44
CA ALA A 65 -2.30 5.67 9.63
C ALA A 65 -0.96 6.42 9.69
N PHE A 66 0.15 5.73 9.42
CA PHE A 66 1.47 6.36 9.34
C PHE A 66 1.54 7.46 8.29
N VAL A 67 1.13 7.18 7.04
CA VAL A 67 1.18 8.16 5.94
C VAL A 67 0.31 9.39 6.27
N PHE A 68 -0.87 9.18 6.83
CA PHE A 68 -1.78 10.25 7.26
C PHE A 68 -1.18 11.10 8.39
N CYS A 69 -0.67 10.46 9.45
CA CYS A 69 -0.04 11.17 10.57
C CYS A 69 1.23 11.90 10.14
N ALA A 70 2.08 11.27 9.33
CA ALA A 70 3.33 11.86 8.87
C ALA A 70 3.11 13.08 7.97
N SER A 71 2.13 13.01 7.05
CA SER A 71 1.78 14.14 6.18
C SER A 71 1.17 15.31 6.97
N THR A 72 0.30 15.02 7.94
CA THR A 72 -0.28 16.06 8.82
C THR A 72 0.78 16.68 9.73
N PHE A 73 1.69 15.86 10.26
CA PHE A 73 2.76 16.34 11.14
C PHE A 73 3.75 17.22 10.38
N ALA A 74 4.09 16.89 9.13
CA ALA A 74 4.93 17.73 8.27
C ALA A 74 4.35 19.15 8.11
N GLN A 75 3.04 19.27 7.85
CA GLN A 75 2.36 20.58 7.77
C GLN A 75 2.41 21.38 9.07
N THR A 76 2.44 20.68 10.21
CA THR A 76 2.55 21.32 11.53
C THR A 76 3.99 21.81 11.79
N LEU A 77 4.99 21.08 11.30
CA LEU A 77 6.40 21.45 11.45
C LEU A 77 6.77 22.70 10.65
N ASP A 78 6.12 22.94 9.51
CA ASP A 78 6.29 24.18 8.73
C ASP A 78 5.97 25.44 9.57
N GLN A 79 5.19 25.30 10.66
CA GLN A 79 4.85 26.39 11.58
C GLN A 79 5.87 26.56 12.73
N LEU A 80 6.88 25.69 12.86
CA LEU A 80 7.84 25.64 13.96
C LEU A 80 9.30 25.80 13.47
N PRO A 81 9.77 27.02 13.17
CA PRO A 81 11.01 27.28 12.44
C PRO A 81 12.31 26.79 13.11
N ALA A 82 12.29 26.45 14.41
CA ALA A 82 13.49 26.04 15.14
C ALA A 82 13.84 24.55 15.02
N ILE A 83 12.89 23.68 14.69
CA ILE A 83 13.06 22.21 14.72
C ILE A 83 12.81 21.58 13.33
N SER A 84 12.33 22.39 12.39
CA SER A 84 11.64 21.89 11.20
C SER A 84 12.57 21.20 10.19
N GLY A 85 13.76 21.74 9.93
CA GLY A 85 14.60 21.29 8.82
C GLY A 85 15.01 19.81 8.84
N LEU A 86 15.47 19.28 9.98
CA LEU A 86 15.86 17.85 10.07
C LEU A 86 14.63 16.93 10.04
N LEU A 87 13.58 17.32 10.76
CA LEU A 87 12.43 16.47 10.99
C LEU A 87 11.53 16.40 9.75
N GLU A 88 11.38 17.51 9.01
CA GLU A 88 10.76 17.55 7.68
C GLU A 88 11.46 16.61 6.70
N ARG A 89 12.80 16.68 6.62
CA ARG A 89 13.61 15.81 5.74
C ARG A 89 13.45 14.35 6.10
N LEU A 90 13.45 14.04 7.40
CA LEU A 90 13.23 12.69 7.89
C LEU A 90 11.85 12.19 7.48
N LEU A 91 10.79 12.95 7.74
CA LEU A 91 9.43 12.58 7.37
C LEU A 91 9.28 12.39 5.85
N ALA A 92 9.85 13.29 5.05
CA ALA A 92 9.86 13.16 3.59
C ALA A 92 10.54 11.86 3.15
N ASN A 93 11.70 11.53 3.71
CA ASN A 93 12.41 10.29 3.41
C ASN A 93 11.61 9.04 3.78
N LEU A 94 10.96 9.06 4.95
CA LEU A 94 10.11 7.96 5.37
C LEU A 94 8.92 7.78 4.41
N LEU A 95 8.29 8.87 3.99
CA LEU A 95 7.20 8.82 3.02
C LEU A 95 7.68 8.27 1.67
N TYR A 96 8.88 8.63 1.21
CA TYR A 96 9.46 8.09 -0.03
C TYR A 96 9.72 6.58 0.03
N ILE A 97 9.95 6.01 1.23
CA ILE A 97 10.06 4.56 1.41
C ILE A 97 8.68 3.92 1.54
N VAL A 98 7.83 4.43 2.43
CA VAL A 98 6.60 3.73 2.82
C VAL A 98 5.55 3.79 1.71
N VAL A 99 5.33 4.95 1.09
CA VAL A 99 4.22 5.15 0.14
C VAL A 99 4.30 4.20 -1.07
N PRO A 100 5.44 4.04 -1.77
CA PRO A 100 5.52 3.12 -2.91
C PRO A 100 5.26 1.66 -2.54
N GLY A 101 5.74 1.22 -1.37
CA GLY A 101 5.46 -0.12 -0.86
C GLY A 101 3.97 -0.33 -0.61
N VAL A 102 3.32 0.61 0.07
CA VAL A 102 1.87 0.59 0.34
C VAL A 102 1.06 0.52 -0.96
N VAL A 103 1.42 1.32 -1.97
CA VAL A 103 0.74 1.30 -3.28
C VAL A 103 0.78 -0.10 -3.90
N LEU A 104 1.94 -0.76 -3.89
CA LEU A 104 2.06 -2.11 -4.44
C LEU A 104 1.24 -3.14 -3.67
N VAL A 105 1.26 -3.09 -2.34
CA VAL A 105 0.44 -3.99 -1.51
C VAL A 105 -1.05 -3.74 -1.76
N SER A 106 -1.47 -2.47 -1.86
CA SER A 106 -2.85 -2.07 -2.16
C SER A 106 -3.32 -2.67 -3.49
N LEU A 107 -2.49 -2.56 -4.54
CA LEU A 107 -2.80 -3.11 -5.86
C LEU A 107 -2.98 -4.63 -5.81
N ARG A 108 -2.15 -5.32 -5.04
CA ARG A 108 -2.29 -6.77 -4.85
C ARG A 108 -3.60 -7.13 -4.16
N ILE A 109 -3.98 -6.42 -3.11
CA ILE A 109 -5.24 -6.65 -2.40
C ILE A 109 -6.44 -6.45 -3.34
N VAL A 110 -6.43 -5.38 -4.15
CA VAL A 110 -7.46 -5.12 -5.16
C VAL A 110 -7.53 -6.23 -6.20
N TYR A 111 -6.38 -6.73 -6.65
CA TYR A 111 -6.31 -7.85 -7.60
C TYR A 111 -6.83 -9.17 -7.00
N GLU A 112 -6.51 -9.49 -5.75
CA GLU A 112 -7.02 -10.68 -5.07
C GLU A 112 -8.54 -10.58 -4.84
N ALA A 113 -9.04 -9.40 -4.48
CA ALA A 113 -10.47 -9.14 -4.31
C ALA A 113 -11.25 -9.26 -5.62
N SER A 114 -10.69 -8.84 -6.76
CA SER A 114 -11.34 -8.97 -8.07
C SER A 114 -11.43 -10.43 -8.52
N LYS A 115 -10.36 -11.21 -8.33
CA LYS A 115 -10.33 -12.65 -8.64
C LYS A 115 -11.38 -13.45 -7.86
N HIS A 116 -11.58 -13.13 -6.57
CA HIS A 116 -12.59 -13.79 -5.74
C HIS A 116 -14.03 -13.52 -6.20
N ARG A 117 -14.27 -12.38 -6.86
CA ARG A 117 -15.59 -12.01 -7.38
C ARG A 117 -15.99 -12.83 -8.61
N GLU A 118 -15.01 -13.29 -9.39
CA GLU A 118 -15.22 -14.15 -10.55
C GLU A 118 -15.44 -15.63 -10.17
N SER A 119 -15.00 -16.06 -8.98
CA SER A 119 -15.14 -17.46 -8.52
C SER A 119 -16.43 -17.79 -7.77
N LEU A 120 -17.32 -16.80 -7.55
CA LEU A 120 -18.62 -17.05 -6.96
C LEU A 120 -19.50 -17.89 -7.93
N PRO A 121 -19.95 -19.10 -7.56
CA PRO A 121 -20.88 -19.87 -8.38
C PRO A 121 -22.15 -19.04 -8.47
N SER A 122 -22.48 -18.48 -9.64
CA SER A 122 -23.51 -17.46 -9.72
C SER A 122 -24.90 -18.05 -9.43
N PRO A 123 -25.51 -17.87 -8.24
CA PRO A 123 -26.96 -18.06 -8.13
C PRO A 123 -27.65 -17.10 -9.11
N LEU A 124 -27.02 -15.97 -9.44
CA LEU A 124 -27.58 -14.99 -10.38
C LEU A 124 -27.62 -15.44 -11.85
N ARG A 125 -26.82 -16.44 -12.30
CA ARG A 125 -27.07 -17.07 -13.62
C ARG A 125 -28.25 -18.01 -13.57
N THR A 126 -28.37 -18.84 -12.53
CA THR A 126 -29.48 -19.80 -12.42
C THR A 126 -30.80 -19.05 -12.20
N TRP A 127 -30.83 -17.98 -11.40
CA TRP A 127 -31.99 -17.09 -11.25
C TRP A 127 -32.35 -16.34 -12.55
N ARG A 128 -31.37 -15.95 -13.39
CA ARG A 128 -31.66 -15.36 -14.71
C ARG A 128 -32.14 -16.40 -15.72
N ALA A 129 -31.63 -17.63 -15.67
CA ALA A 129 -32.06 -18.74 -16.52
C ALA A 129 -33.46 -19.27 -16.11
N ALA A 130 -33.80 -19.22 -14.82
CA ALA A 130 -35.08 -19.64 -14.27
C ALA A 130 -36.19 -18.58 -14.42
N ARG A 131 -35.89 -17.35 -14.87
CA ARG A 131 -36.93 -16.36 -15.16
C ARG A 131 -37.65 -16.78 -16.44
N PRO A 132 -38.96 -17.09 -16.39
CA PRO A 132 -39.71 -17.39 -17.60
C PRO A 132 -39.62 -16.19 -18.54
N SER A 133 -39.23 -16.44 -19.78
CA SER A 133 -39.09 -15.37 -20.77
C SER A 133 -40.39 -14.56 -20.84
N ARG A 134 -40.30 -13.23 -20.95
CA ARG A 134 -41.48 -12.33 -21.02
C ARG A 134 -42.52 -12.80 -22.05
N LYS A 135 -42.11 -13.53 -23.08
CA LYS A 135 -42.98 -14.17 -24.08
C LYS A 135 -43.86 -15.28 -23.48
N ALA A 136 -43.30 -16.14 -22.63
CA ALA A 136 -44.04 -17.20 -21.93
C ALA A 136 -45.05 -16.64 -20.91
N ALA A 137 -44.68 -15.59 -20.17
CA ALA A 137 -45.57 -14.90 -19.25
C ALA A 137 -46.76 -14.24 -19.97
N ARG A 138 -46.52 -13.68 -21.17
CA ARG A 138 -47.58 -13.02 -21.97
C ARG A 138 -48.56 -14.02 -22.59
N LYS A 139 -48.13 -15.26 -22.88
CA LYS A 139 -48.99 -16.33 -23.42
C LYS A 139 -49.95 -16.90 -22.35
N ARG A 140 -49.53 -16.93 -21.07
CA ARG A 140 -50.39 -17.36 -19.95
C ARG A 140 -51.50 -16.37 -19.59
N ARG A 141 -51.37 -15.09 -19.96
CA ARG A 141 -52.41 -14.06 -19.74
C ARG A 141 -53.50 -14.02 -20.82
N LYS A 142 -53.35 -14.79 -21.90
CA LYS A 142 -54.30 -14.86 -23.03
C LYS A 142 -55.08 -16.17 -23.11
N ARG A 143 -54.90 -17.06 -22.13
CA ARG A 143 -55.74 -18.23 -21.88
C ARG A 143 -56.53 -17.97 -20.62
#